data_AF-A0A6B2T0Q9-F1
#
_entry.id   AF-A0A6B2T0Q9-F1
#
_cell.length_a   1.000
_cell.length_b   1.000
_cell.length_c   1.000
_cell.angle_alpha   90.00
_cell.angle_beta   90.00
_cell.angle_gamma   90.00
#
_symmetry.space_group_name_H-M   'P 1'
#
loop_
_entity.id
_entity.type
_entity.pdbx_description
1 polymer ?
#
loop_
_entity_poly.entity_id
_entity_poly.type
_entity_poly.pdbx_seq_one_letter_code
_entity_poly.pdbx_strand_id
1 'polypeptide(L)' 'GWDTDSNGATAGSVAGLLAGRADALPDRWTAPLKNRLATSVGDFNGIGFDALADLTTELSTREAPPS' A
#
# COMPACT_ATOMS: atom_id res chain seq x y z
N GLY A 1 -19.92 7.93 -3.49
CA GLY A 1 -18.62 7.43 -3.01
C GLY A 1 -17.51 8.31 -3.55
N TRP A 2 -17.43 9.55 -3.09
CA TRP A 2 -16.40 10.51 -3.53
C TRP A 2 -15.32 10.71 -2.45
N ASP A 3 -15.47 10.06 -1.30
CA ASP A 3 -14.53 10.15 -0.16
C ASP A 3 -14.38 8.80 0.58
N THR A 4 -15.03 7.74 0.10
CA THR A 4 -14.99 6.42 0.75
C THR A 4 -13.69 5.70 0.45
N ASP A 5 -13.12 5.95 -0.71
CA ASP A 5 -11.79 5.51 -1.13
C ASP A 5 -10.70 6.21 -0.32
N SER A 6 -10.73 7.54 -0.21
CA SER A 6 -9.75 8.33 0.56
C SER A 6 -9.77 8.01 2.05
N ASN A 7 -10.96 7.96 2.66
CA ASN A 7 -11.11 7.56 4.06
C ASN A 7 -10.70 6.09 4.28
N GLY A 8 -11.06 5.21 3.35
CA GLY A 8 -10.68 3.79 3.39
C GLY A 8 -9.16 3.59 3.30
N ALA A 9 -8.49 4.30 2.39
CA ALA A 9 -7.04 4.26 2.25
C ALA A 9 -6.34 4.79 3.50
N THR A 10 -6.82 5.91 4.06
CA THR A 10 -6.24 6.50 5.27
C THR A 10 -6.38 5.58 6.48
N ALA A 11 -7.59 5.06 6.72
CA ALA A 11 -7.84 4.11 7.80
C ALA A 11 -7.03 2.81 7.59
N GLY A 12 -6.90 2.35 6.35
CA GLY A 12 -6.08 1.21 5.96
C GLY A 12 -4.59 1.42 6.28
N SER A 13 -4.03 2.59 5.97
CA SER A 13 -2.63 2.92 6.28
C SER A 13 -2.35 2.92 7.78
N VAL A 14 -3.24 3.49 8.59
CA VAL A 14 -3.10 3.47 10.05
C VAL A 14 -3.21 2.05 10.59
N ALA A 15 -4.19 1.27 10.11
CA ALA A 15 -4.36 -0.12 10.51
C ALA A 15 -3.13 -0.98 10.11
N GLY A 16 -2.58 -0.78 8.91
CA GLY A 16 -1.38 -1.45 8.44
C GLY A 16 -0.15 -1.13 9.29
N LEU A 17 0.03 0.15 9.65
CA LEU A 17 1.11 0.58 10.54
C LEU A 17 1.00 -0.08 11.92
N LEU A 18 -0.21 -0.09 12.50
CA LEU A 18 -0.46 -0.72 13.81
C LEU A 18 -0.30 -2.25 13.77
N ALA A 19 -0.61 -2.89 12.64
CA ALA A 19 -0.40 -4.32 12.43
C ALA A 19 1.08 -4.69 12.26
N GLY A 20 1.93 -3.76 11.80
CA GLY A 20 3.38 -3.89 11.68
C GLY A 20 3.87 -4.81 10.56
N ARG A 21 3.04 -5.76 10.11
CA ARG A 21 3.31 -6.69 9.01
C ARG A 21 2.02 -6.99 8.23
N ALA A 22 2.15 -7.18 6.92
CA ALA A 22 1.00 -7.39 6.04
C ALA A 22 0.18 -8.65 6.41
N ASP A 23 0.83 -9.71 6.86
CA ASP A 23 0.19 -10.98 7.25
C ASP A 23 -0.43 -10.95 8.66
N ALA A 24 -0.34 -9.82 9.39
CA ALA A 24 -1.10 -9.58 10.60
C ALA A 24 -2.48 -8.94 10.32
N LEU A 25 -2.74 -8.49 9.08
CA LEU A 25 -4.05 -8.00 8.69
C LEU A 25 -5.02 -9.17 8.45
N PRO A 26 -6.32 -9.04 8.80
CA PRO A 26 -7.29 -10.10 8.55
C PRO A 26 -7.43 -10.43 7.06
N ASP A 27 -7.39 -11.71 6.70
CA ASP A 27 -7.53 -12.17 5.30
C ASP A 27 -8.78 -11.62 4.60
N ARG A 28 -9.89 -11.47 5.33
CA ARG A 28 -11.13 -10.88 4.77
C ARG A 28 -10.95 -9.44 4.24
N TRP A 29 -9.93 -8.72 4.69
CA TRP A 29 -9.60 -7.38 4.21
C TRP A 29 -8.66 -7.42 3.00
N THR A 30 -7.67 -8.32 3.00
CA THR A 30 -6.60 -8.35 2.00
C THR A 30 -6.89 -9.31 0.84
N ALA A 31 -7.54 -10.45 1.07
CA ALA A 31 -7.83 -11.46 0.06
C ALA A 31 -8.64 -10.93 -1.15
N PRO A 32 -9.66 -10.05 -0.98
CA PRO A 32 -10.38 -9.48 -2.12
C PRO A 32 -9.49 -8.66 -3.06
N LEU A 33 -8.44 -8.03 -2.53
CA LEU A 33 -7.52 -7.17 -3.28
C LEU A 33 -6.55 -7.98 -4.15
N LYS A 34 -6.32 -9.26 -3.81
CA LYS A 34 -5.43 -10.19 -4.55
C LYS A 34 -4.05 -9.61 -4.84
N ASN A 35 -3.54 -8.80 -3.90
CA ASN A 35 -2.32 -8.04 -4.05
C ASN A 35 -2.23 -7.27 -5.39
N ARG A 36 -3.27 -6.49 -5.74
CA ARG A 36 -3.30 -5.70 -6.98
C ARG A 36 -3.93 -4.32 -6.79
N LEU A 37 -3.26 -3.29 -7.26
CA LEU A 37 -3.75 -1.91 -7.29
C LEU A 37 -4.28 -1.55 -8.69
N ALA A 38 -5.53 -1.10 -8.78
CA ALA A 38 -6.05 -0.46 -9.98
C ALA A 38 -5.62 1.01 -9.98
N THR A 39 -4.94 1.47 -11.03
CA THR A 39 -4.44 2.85 -11.14
C THR A 39 -4.44 3.32 -12.59
N SER A 40 -4.56 4.63 -12.81
CA SER A 40 -4.45 5.27 -14.12
C SER A 40 -3.00 5.58 -14.53
N VAL A 41 -2.03 5.39 -13.63
CA VAL A 41 -0.61 5.55 -13.94
C VAL A 41 -0.18 4.42 -14.88
N GLY A 42 0.27 4.79 -16.08
CA GLY A 42 0.77 3.84 -17.08
C GLY A 42 1.89 2.97 -16.51
N ASP A 43 1.94 1.70 -16.92
CA ASP A 43 2.85 0.65 -16.41
C ASP A 43 2.62 0.15 -14.97
N PHE A 44 1.83 0.87 -14.16
CA PHE A 44 1.55 0.51 -12.77
C PHE A 44 0.16 -0.10 -12.56
N ASN A 45 -0.71 -0.12 -13.57
CA ASN A 45 -2.03 -0.72 -13.41
C ASN A 45 -1.93 -2.23 -13.14
N GLY A 46 -2.49 -2.67 -12.01
CA GLY A 46 -2.39 -4.05 -11.54
C GLY A 46 -1.11 -4.38 -10.78
N ILE A 47 -0.27 -3.40 -10.46
CA ILE A 47 0.93 -3.61 -9.63
C ILE A 47 0.56 -4.17 -8.25
N GLY A 48 1.45 -4.98 -7.68
CA GLY A 48 1.34 -5.48 -6.32
C GLY A 48 1.53 -4.39 -5.27
N PHE A 49 0.81 -4.51 -4.16
CA PHE A 49 1.03 -3.66 -2.98
C PHE A 49 2.40 -3.92 -2.35
N ASP A 50 2.89 -5.16 -2.43
CA ASP A 50 4.26 -5.53 -2.05
C ASP A 50 5.32 -4.82 -2.90
N ALA A 51 5.20 -4.88 -4.23
CA ALA A 51 6.10 -4.20 -5.14
C ALA A 51 6.10 -2.67 -4.94
N LEU A 52 4.92 -2.09 -4.65
CA LEU A 52 4.81 -0.68 -4.28
C LEU A 52 5.48 -0.37 -2.94
N ALA A 53 5.35 -1.23 -1.93
CA ALA A 53 6.00 -1.05 -0.63
C ALA A 53 7.53 -1.12 -0.76
N ASP A 54 8.04 -2.06 -1.57
CA ASP A 54 9.47 -2.19 -1.85
C ASP A 54 10.01 -0.93 -2.56
N LEU A 55 9.31 -0.47 -3.61
CA LEU A 55 9.68 0.75 -4.33
C LEU A 55 9.66 1.99 -3.42
N THR A 56 8.65 2.09 -2.55
CA THR A 56 8.55 3.21 -1.58
C THR A 56 9.72 3.20 -0.61
N THR A 57 10.14 2.03 -0.15
CA THR A 57 11.28 1.87 0.75
C THR A 57 12.59 2.22 0.05
N GLU A 58 12.78 1.74 -1.18
CA GLU A 58 13.94 2.05 -2.00
C GLU A 58 14.08 3.55 -2.29
N LEU A 59 12.97 4.24 -2.59
CA LEU A 59 12.97 5.68 -2.83
C LEU A 59 13.21 6.49 -1.54
N SER A 60 12.57 6.09 -0.44
CA SER A 60 12.72 6.78 0.86
C SER A 60 14.15 6.69 1.41
N THR A 61 14.82 5.56 1.19
CA THR A 61 16.22 5.35 1.62
C THR A 61 17.22 6.12 0.74
N ARG A 62 16.90 6.36 -0.54
CA ARG A 62 17.72 7.19 -1.44
C ARG A 62 17.63 8.68 -1.13
N GLU A 63 16.48 9.14 -0.66
CA GLU A 63 16.23 10.55 -0.35
C GLU A 63 16.81 10.97 1.02
N ALA A 64 17.10 10.01 1.90
CA ALA A 64 17.81 10.29 3.15
C ALA A 64 19.27 10.73 2.85
N PRO A 65 19.72 11.92 3.30
CA PRO A 65 21.13 12.29 3.16
C PRO A 65 22.01 11.28 3.93
N PRO A 66 23.23 10.96 3.44
CA PRO A 66 24.13 10.08 4.16
C PRO A 66 24.42 10.65 5.56
N SER A 67 24.38 9.78 6.57
CA SER A 67 24.71 10.10 7.97
C SER A 67 26.15 10.54 8.15
#